data_AF-A0A7J7RE54-F1
#
_entry.id   AF-A0A7J7RE54-F1
#
_cell.length_a   1.000
_cell.length_b   1.000
_cell.length_c   1.000
_cell.angle_alpha   90.00
_cell.angle_beta   90.00
_cell.angle_gamma   90.00
#
_symmetry.space_group_name_H-M   'P 1'
#
loop_
_entity.id
_entity.type
_entity.pdbx_description
1 polymer ?
#
loop_
_entity_poly.entity_id
_entity_poly.type
_entity_poly.pdbx_seq_one_letter_code
_entity_poly.pdbx_strand_id
1 'polypeptide(L)'
;MNQVEPGVQYNYVYDEDEYMLQEEEWDRDLLLDPAWEKQQRKTFTAWCNSHLRKAGTQIENIEEDFRNGLKLMLLLEVISGERLPKPDRGKMRFHKIANVNKALDYIASKGVKLVSIGAEEIVDGNVKMTLGMIWTIILRFAIQDISVEETSAKEGLLLWCQRKTAPYRNVNIQNFHTRMTQ
;
A
#
# COMPACT_ATOMS: atom_id res chain seq x y z
N MET A 1 -41.08 -47.06 38.64
CA MET A 1 -40.03 -46.79 37.62
C MET A 1 -39.69 -45.32 37.71
N ASN A 2 -38.54 -44.98 38.30
CA ASN A 2 -37.87 -43.69 38.10
C ASN A 2 -36.38 -44.03 38.08
N GLN A 3 -35.77 -43.95 36.90
CA GLN A 3 -34.35 -44.24 36.68
C GLN A 3 -33.54 -42.99 37.03
N VAL A 4 -32.40 -43.19 37.69
CA VAL A 4 -31.40 -42.16 38.01
C VAL A 4 -30.33 -42.22 36.93
N GLU A 5 -30.10 -41.13 36.19
CA GLU A 5 -28.99 -41.03 35.24
C GLU A 5 -27.68 -40.61 35.95
N PRO A 6 -26.50 -41.12 35.54
CA PRO A 6 -25.24 -40.77 36.16
C PRO A 6 -24.68 -39.45 35.58
N GLY A 7 -24.18 -38.58 36.46
CA GLY A 7 -23.62 -37.28 36.12
C GLY A 7 -22.32 -37.37 35.33
N VAL A 8 -22.26 -36.67 34.20
CA VAL A 8 -21.06 -36.51 33.37
C VAL A 8 -20.18 -35.41 33.97
N GLN A 9 -18.96 -35.76 34.39
CA GLN A 9 -17.92 -34.76 34.71
C GLN A 9 -17.35 -34.18 33.41
N TYR A 10 -17.48 -32.87 33.23
CA TYR A 10 -16.82 -32.12 32.16
C TYR A 10 -15.38 -31.79 32.59
N ASN A 11 -14.39 -32.44 32.00
CA ASN A 11 -13.01 -31.98 32.03
C ASN A 11 -12.87 -30.84 31.01
N TYR A 12 -12.75 -29.60 31.49
CA TYR A 12 -12.30 -28.48 30.67
C TYR A 12 -10.78 -28.57 30.56
N VAL A 13 -10.29 -29.19 29.50
CA VAL A 13 -8.91 -28.96 29.04
C VAL A 13 -8.92 -27.55 28.44
N TYR A 14 -8.29 -26.59 29.11
CA TYR A 14 -8.00 -25.31 28.49
C TYR A 14 -6.91 -25.57 27.45
N ASP A 15 -7.28 -25.51 26.17
CA ASP A 15 -6.39 -25.62 25.02
C ASP A 15 -5.51 -24.35 24.97
N GLU A 16 -4.41 -24.33 25.74
CA GLU A 16 -3.35 -23.31 25.57
C GLU A 16 -2.76 -23.37 24.15
N ASP A 17 -2.76 -24.54 23.53
CA ASP A 17 -2.23 -24.76 22.17
C ASP A 17 -3.05 -24.02 21.10
N GLU A 18 -4.36 -23.85 21.28
CA GLU A 18 -5.23 -23.16 20.30
C GLU A 18 -4.94 -21.65 20.24
N TYR A 19 -4.63 -21.03 21.38
CA TYR A 19 -4.23 -19.61 21.42
C TYR A 19 -2.82 -19.39 20.86
N MET A 20 -1.89 -20.30 21.15
CA MET A 20 -0.52 -20.21 20.62
C MET A 20 -0.49 -20.44 19.10
N LEU A 21 -1.33 -21.34 18.58
CA LEU A 21 -1.49 -21.56 17.13
C LEU A 21 -2.12 -20.37 16.41
N GLN A 22 -3.06 -19.67 17.06
CA GLN A 22 -3.73 -18.51 16.47
C GLN A 22 -2.80 -17.28 16.39
N GLU A 23 -1.92 -17.07 17.37
CA GLU A 23 -0.84 -16.07 17.28
C GLU A 23 0.18 -16.44 16.18
N GLU A 24 0.57 -17.72 16.09
CA GLU A 24 1.48 -18.19 15.03
C GLU A 24 0.87 -18.09 13.61
N GLU A 25 -0.45 -18.27 13.45
CA GLU A 25 -1.15 -18.05 12.18
C GLU A 25 -1.23 -16.56 11.80
N TRP A 26 -1.47 -15.67 12.75
CA TRP A 26 -1.44 -14.22 12.51
C TRP A 26 -0.03 -13.70 12.19
N ASP A 27 1.01 -14.26 12.82
CA ASP A 27 2.41 -13.96 12.49
C ASP A 27 2.82 -14.52 11.12
N ARG A 28 2.16 -15.58 10.65
CA ARG A 28 2.38 -16.15 9.32
C ARG A 28 1.88 -15.24 8.19
N ASP A 29 0.81 -14.49 8.42
CA ASP A 29 0.29 -13.46 7.50
C ASP A 29 1.08 -12.13 7.56
N LEU A 30 1.89 -11.94 8.62
CA LEU A 30 2.82 -10.80 8.76
C LEU A 30 4.14 -10.99 7.98
N LEU A 31 4.45 -12.23 7.59
CA LEU A 31 5.47 -12.56 6.59
C LEU A 31 4.94 -12.27 5.19
N LEU A 32 4.91 -10.99 4.82
CA LEU A 32 4.86 -10.58 3.41
C LEU A 32 5.80 -11.48 2.62
N ASP A 33 5.27 -12.29 1.70
CA ASP A 33 6.08 -13.13 0.82
C ASP A 33 7.22 -12.25 0.26
N PRO A 34 8.50 -12.57 0.51
CA PRO A 34 9.63 -11.78 -0.01
C PRO A 34 9.53 -11.55 -1.52
N ALA A 35 8.87 -12.46 -2.26
CA ALA A 35 8.56 -12.28 -3.67
C ALA A 35 7.52 -11.17 -3.91
N TRP A 36 6.49 -11.07 -3.08
CA TRP A 36 5.47 -10.03 -3.15
C TRP A 36 6.05 -8.65 -2.82
N GLU A 37 6.84 -8.54 -1.75
CA GLU A 37 7.52 -7.27 -1.42
C GLU A 37 8.45 -6.83 -2.57
N LYS A 38 9.24 -7.76 -3.11
CA LYS A 38 10.11 -7.49 -4.27
C LYS A 38 9.32 -7.03 -5.50
N GLN A 39 8.17 -7.64 -5.75
CA GLN A 39 7.30 -7.27 -6.87
C GLN A 39 6.68 -5.88 -6.66
N GLN A 40 6.23 -5.55 -5.45
CA GLN A 40 5.73 -4.22 -5.10
C GLN A 40 6.82 -3.17 -5.26
N ARG A 41 8.01 -3.39 -4.69
CA ARG A 41 9.16 -2.48 -4.83
C ARG A 41 9.44 -2.17 -6.29
N LYS A 42 9.52 -3.19 -7.14
CA LYS A 42 9.74 -3.02 -8.58
C LYS A 42 8.63 -2.20 -9.24
N THR A 43 7.38 -2.54 -8.95
CA THR A 43 6.21 -1.91 -9.57
C THR A 43 6.06 -0.45 -9.15
N PHE A 44 6.15 -0.17 -7.85
CA PHE A 44 6.04 1.17 -7.29
C PHE A 44 7.22 2.06 -7.72
N THR A 45 8.44 1.52 -7.76
CA THR A 45 9.61 2.22 -8.29
C THR A 45 9.40 2.63 -9.75
N ALA A 46 8.92 1.71 -10.59
CA ALA A 46 8.63 1.99 -11.99
C ALA A 46 7.53 3.05 -12.13
N TRP A 47 6.47 2.96 -11.33
CA TRP A 47 5.39 3.95 -11.32
C TRP A 47 5.92 5.35 -10.95
N CYS A 48 6.65 5.49 -9.84
CA CYS A 48 7.28 6.75 -9.43
C CYS A 48 8.18 7.31 -10.54
N ASN A 49 8.99 6.48 -11.18
CA ASN A 49 9.89 6.89 -12.25
C ASN A 49 9.16 7.30 -13.54
N SER A 50 7.96 6.78 -13.81
CA SER A 50 7.13 7.22 -14.94
C SER A 50 6.70 8.70 -14.81
N HIS A 51 6.67 9.21 -13.58
CA HIS A 51 6.37 10.61 -13.27
C HIS A 51 7.66 11.44 -13.07
N LEU A 52 8.59 10.99 -12.23
CA LEU A 52 9.81 11.73 -11.89
C LEU A 52 10.72 12.01 -13.09
N ARG A 53 10.74 11.13 -14.11
CA ARG A 53 11.50 11.36 -15.33
C ARG A 53 11.02 12.59 -16.10
N LYS A 54 9.75 12.97 -15.98
CA LYS A 54 9.21 14.21 -16.56
C LYS A 54 9.79 15.46 -15.89
N ALA A 55 10.26 15.34 -14.64
CA ALA A 55 10.96 16.37 -13.89
C ALA A 55 12.50 16.21 -13.92
N GLY A 56 13.02 15.32 -14.78
CA GLY A 56 14.47 15.13 -14.97
C GLY A 56 15.18 14.37 -13.84
N THR A 57 14.46 13.58 -13.05
CA THR A 57 15.06 12.75 -11.99
C THR A 57 14.47 11.34 -11.93
N GLN A 58 15.07 10.47 -11.14
CA GLN A 58 14.58 9.11 -10.90
C GLN A 58 15.02 8.59 -9.52
N ILE A 59 14.40 7.50 -9.10
CA ILE A 59 14.77 6.70 -7.93
C ILE A 59 15.23 5.31 -8.37
N GLU A 60 16.13 4.73 -7.59
CA GLU A 60 16.65 3.37 -7.77
C GLU A 60 16.23 2.48 -6.60
N ASN A 61 16.32 3.01 -5.38
CA ASN A 61 15.93 2.33 -4.16
C ASN A 61 14.82 3.14 -3.47
N ILE A 62 13.60 2.60 -3.45
CA ILE A 62 12.42 3.32 -2.98
C ILE A 62 12.47 3.65 -1.48
N GLU A 63 13.02 2.77 -0.65
CA GLU A 63 13.15 2.99 0.78
C GLU A 63 14.28 3.95 1.18
N GLU A 64 15.26 4.15 0.30
CA GLU A 64 16.39 5.09 0.54
C GLU A 64 16.16 6.46 -0.11
N ASP A 65 15.72 6.48 -1.36
CA ASP A 65 15.63 7.71 -2.16
C ASP A 65 14.55 8.69 -1.67
N PHE A 66 13.55 8.20 -0.95
CA PHE A 66 12.49 9.03 -0.38
C PHE A 66 12.78 9.55 1.04
N ARG A 67 13.83 9.06 1.71
CA ARG A 67 14.12 9.38 3.13
C ARG A 67 14.35 10.86 3.41
N ASN A 68 14.77 11.66 2.42
CA ASN A 68 14.98 13.09 2.60
C ASN A 68 13.75 13.95 2.28
N GLY A 69 12.65 13.32 1.81
CA GLY A 69 11.40 13.96 1.43
C GLY A 69 11.43 14.75 0.12
N LEU A 70 12.59 15.05 -0.47
CA LEU A 70 12.68 15.94 -1.64
C LEU A 70 12.04 15.32 -2.88
N LYS A 71 12.42 14.08 -3.21
CA LYS A 71 11.85 13.36 -4.36
C LYS A 71 10.38 13.01 -4.13
N LEU A 72 9.97 12.80 -2.87
CA LEU A 72 8.57 12.54 -2.51
C LEU A 72 7.69 13.78 -2.75
N MET A 73 8.13 14.94 -2.28
CA MET A 73 7.44 16.21 -2.54
C MET A 73 7.35 16.50 -4.03
N LEU A 74 8.46 16.31 -4.77
CA LEU A 74 8.48 16.50 -6.22
C LEU A 74 7.53 15.54 -6.95
N LEU A 75 7.48 14.28 -6.53
CA LEU A 75 6.52 13.31 -7.07
C LEU A 75 5.08 13.81 -6.89
N LEU A 76 4.73 14.27 -5.69
CA LEU A 76 3.40 14.83 -5.39
C LEU A 76 3.08 16.03 -6.28
N GLU A 77 4.01 16.96 -6.48
CA GLU A 77 3.80 18.10 -7.39
C GLU A 77 3.56 17.66 -8.83
N VAL A 78 4.30 16.65 -9.31
CA VAL A 78 4.19 16.17 -10.69
C VAL A 78 2.88 15.43 -10.94
N ILE A 79 2.41 14.63 -9.99
CA ILE A 79 1.17 13.86 -10.16
C ILE A 79 -0.09 14.72 -9.95
N SER A 80 -0.04 15.75 -9.11
CA SER A 80 -1.18 16.62 -8.86
C SER A 80 -1.23 17.85 -9.77
N GLY A 81 -0.08 18.30 -10.29
CA GLY A 81 0.04 19.58 -10.98
C GLY A 81 0.02 20.79 -10.04
N GLU A 82 0.05 20.58 -8.71
CA GLU A 82 0.03 21.64 -7.69
C GLU A 82 1.40 21.85 -7.07
N ARG A 83 1.67 23.06 -6.56
CA ARG A 83 2.93 23.37 -5.87
C ARG A 83 2.83 23.10 -4.38
N LEU A 84 3.83 22.41 -3.84
CA LEU A 84 3.98 22.19 -2.42
C LEU A 84 4.79 23.33 -1.77
N PRO A 85 4.74 23.47 -0.43
CA PRO A 85 5.61 24.40 0.30
C PRO A 85 7.09 24.14 -0.02
N LYS A 86 7.92 25.20 0.02
CA LYS A 86 9.34 25.07 -0.30
C LYS A 86 10.02 23.99 0.58
N PRO A 87 10.77 23.06 -0.02
CA PRO A 87 11.48 22.04 0.74
C PRO A 87 12.68 22.65 1.48
N ASP A 88 13.00 22.04 2.61
CA ASP A 88 14.23 22.30 3.36
C ASP A 88 15.37 21.50 2.73
N ARG A 89 16.51 22.16 2.49
CA ARG A 89 17.70 21.54 1.85
C ARG A 89 18.79 21.18 2.86
N GLY A 90 18.54 21.39 4.15
CA GLY A 90 19.47 20.99 5.20
C GLY A 90 19.67 19.47 5.25
N LYS A 91 20.86 19.04 5.69
CA LYS A 91 21.26 17.62 5.67
C LYS A 91 20.87 16.85 6.94
N MET A 92 20.56 17.56 8.03
CA MET A 92 20.22 16.98 9.32
C MET A 92 18.87 16.26 9.30
N ARG A 93 18.68 15.28 10.19
CA ARG A 93 17.48 14.43 10.25
C ARG A 93 16.18 15.23 10.38
N PHE A 94 16.16 16.29 11.20
CA PHE A 94 14.96 17.09 11.39
C PHE A 94 14.50 17.83 10.11
N HIS A 95 15.42 18.23 9.23
CA HIS A 95 15.07 18.82 7.93
C HIS A 95 14.38 17.80 7.02
N LYS A 96 14.87 16.55 7.04
CA LYS A 96 14.26 15.44 6.31
C LYS A 96 12.83 15.16 6.82
N ILE A 97 12.67 15.10 8.15
CA ILE A 97 11.35 14.94 8.80
C ILE A 97 10.42 16.07 8.39
N ALA A 98 10.88 17.32 8.44
CA ALA A 98 10.07 18.46 8.02
C ALA A 98 9.62 18.38 6.56
N ASN A 99 10.46 17.86 5.65
CA ASN A 99 10.06 17.64 4.26
C ASN A 99 9.04 16.51 4.10
N VAL A 100 9.25 15.40 4.80
CA VAL A 100 8.29 14.29 4.76
C VAL A 100 6.96 14.71 5.36
N ASN A 101 6.93 15.45 6.48
CA ASN A 101 5.70 16.00 7.05
C ASN A 101 4.95 16.90 6.07
N LYS A 102 5.63 17.81 5.35
CA LYS A 102 4.99 18.61 4.29
C LYS A 102 4.33 17.73 3.22
N ALA A 103 4.95 16.60 2.86
CA ALA A 103 4.38 15.65 1.92
C ALA A 103 3.16 14.90 2.51
N LEU A 104 3.27 14.43 3.75
CA LEU A 104 2.17 13.73 4.45
C LEU A 104 0.96 14.64 4.68
N ASP A 105 1.19 15.89 5.11
CA ASP A 105 0.15 16.92 5.27
C ASP A 105 -0.56 17.18 3.94
N TYR A 106 0.20 17.28 2.85
CA TYR A 106 -0.36 17.44 1.52
C TYR A 106 -1.21 16.24 1.12
N ILE A 107 -0.75 15.01 1.34
CA ILE A 107 -1.50 13.79 1.06
C ILE A 107 -2.80 13.76 1.88
N ALA A 108 -2.74 14.10 3.17
CA ALA A 108 -3.91 14.18 4.05
C ALA A 108 -4.92 15.22 3.55
N SER A 109 -4.45 16.37 3.06
CA SER A 109 -5.30 17.42 2.48
C SER A 109 -6.10 16.97 1.25
N LYS A 110 -5.66 15.89 0.57
CA LYS A 110 -6.38 15.29 -0.58
C LYS A 110 -7.40 14.24 -0.17
N GLY A 111 -7.72 14.11 1.11
CA GLY A 111 -8.73 13.20 1.64
C GLY A 111 -8.21 11.80 1.97
N VAL A 112 -6.90 11.63 2.08
CA VAL A 112 -6.26 10.37 2.44
C VAL A 112 -6.10 10.26 3.95
N LYS A 113 -6.52 9.13 4.53
CA LYS A 113 -6.26 8.82 5.96
C LYS A 113 -4.96 8.03 6.09
N LEU A 114 -3.91 8.71 6.54
CA LEU A 114 -2.60 8.11 6.83
C LEU A 114 -2.60 7.47 8.22
N VAL A 115 -3.29 6.33 8.38
CA VAL A 115 -3.26 5.58 9.64
C VAL A 115 -1.92 4.85 9.75
N SER A 116 -1.21 5.08 10.86
CA SER A 116 0.07 4.41 11.17
C SER A 116 1.26 4.73 10.26
N ILE A 117 1.24 5.85 9.51
CA ILE A 117 2.39 6.31 8.72
C ILE A 117 2.87 7.65 9.30
N GLY A 118 4.00 7.63 10.00
CA GLY A 118 4.70 8.82 10.49
C GLY A 118 5.88 9.20 9.59
N ALA A 119 6.37 10.44 9.72
CA ALA A 119 7.49 10.92 8.93
C ALA A 119 8.82 10.29 9.37
N GLU A 120 8.94 9.97 10.65
CA GLU A 120 10.09 9.34 11.28
C GLU A 120 10.40 7.99 10.62
N GLU A 121 9.38 7.15 10.42
CA GLU A 121 9.52 5.82 9.83
C GLU A 121 10.02 5.90 8.38
N ILE A 122 9.56 6.89 7.63
CA ILE A 122 10.01 7.12 6.25
C ILE A 122 11.46 7.63 6.24
N VAL A 123 11.81 8.56 7.12
CA VAL A 123 13.18 9.11 7.20
C VAL A 123 14.17 8.04 7.69
N ASP A 124 13.74 7.14 8.55
CA ASP A 124 14.57 6.06 9.09
C ASP A 124 14.65 4.85 8.15
N GLY A 125 13.87 4.83 7.07
CA GLY A 125 13.96 3.83 6.00
C GLY A 125 13.12 2.57 6.24
N ASN A 126 12.02 2.68 6.98
CA ASN A 126 11.10 1.56 7.18
C ASN A 126 10.42 1.21 5.83
N VAL A 127 10.82 0.05 5.27
CA VAL A 127 10.34 -0.43 3.96
C VAL A 127 8.83 -0.58 3.93
N LYS A 128 8.24 -1.21 4.96
CA LYS A 128 6.79 -1.46 5.04
C LYS A 128 6.00 -0.16 5.03
N MET A 129 6.43 0.83 5.83
CA MET A 129 5.77 2.14 5.88
C MET A 129 5.97 2.93 4.57
N THR A 130 7.16 2.85 3.97
CA THR A 130 7.42 3.50 2.68
C THR A 130 6.55 2.93 1.57
N LEU A 131 6.46 1.61 1.46
CA LEU A 131 5.61 0.95 0.47
C LEU A 131 4.13 1.25 0.72
N GLY A 132 3.67 1.23 1.98
CA GLY A 132 2.30 1.59 2.34
C GLY A 132 1.94 3.04 1.98
N MET A 133 2.86 3.97 2.21
CA MET A 133 2.71 5.38 1.81
C MET A 133 2.57 5.50 0.28
N ILE A 134 3.50 4.91 -0.48
CA ILE A 134 3.48 5.00 -1.95
C ILE A 134 2.24 4.32 -2.53
N TRP A 135 1.82 3.18 -1.98
CA TRP A 135 0.57 2.53 -2.36
C TRP A 135 -0.64 3.47 -2.18
N THR A 136 -0.70 4.16 -1.05
CA THR A 136 -1.80 5.09 -0.75
C THR A 136 -1.82 6.27 -1.73
N ILE A 137 -0.64 6.79 -2.11
CA ILE A 137 -0.51 7.83 -3.14
C ILE A 137 -1.00 7.31 -4.49
N ILE A 138 -0.57 6.12 -4.92
CA ILE A 138 -1.01 5.51 -6.18
C ILE A 138 -2.54 5.36 -6.19
N LEU A 139 -3.10 4.81 -5.11
CA LEU A 139 -4.54 4.62 -4.99
C LEU A 139 -5.30 5.94 -5.14
N ARG A 140 -4.83 7.01 -4.48
CA ARG A 140 -5.51 8.30 -4.50
C ARG A 140 -5.41 9.02 -5.85
N PHE A 141 -4.24 9.07 -6.45
CA PHE A 141 -3.96 9.94 -7.60
C PHE A 141 -4.03 9.24 -8.96
N ALA A 142 -3.92 7.91 -9.01
CA ALA A 142 -4.00 7.16 -10.26
C ALA A 142 -5.30 6.37 -10.40
N ILE A 143 -5.92 5.96 -9.29
CA ILE A 143 -7.06 5.05 -9.31
C ILE A 143 -8.34 5.76 -8.93
N GLN A 144 -8.38 6.47 -7.80
CA GLN A 144 -9.63 6.96 -7.20
C GLN A 144 -10.47 7.89 -8.11
N ASP A 145 -9.83 8.64 -9.00
CA ASP A 145 -10.53 9.53 -9.94
C ASP A 145 -10.96 8.81 -11.25
N ILE A 146 -10.66 7.51 -11.41
CA ILE A 146 -11.18 6.68 -12.50
C ILE A 146 -12.66 6.36 -12.18
N SER A 147 -13.59 7.06 -12.80
CA SER A 147 -15.00 6.68 -12.80
C SER A 147 -15.40 6.15 -14.17
N VAL A 148 -16.02 4.97 -14.18
CA VAL A 148 -16.69 4.42 -15.36
C VAL A 148 -18.09 4.05 -14.90
N GLU A 149 -19.11 4.68 -15.47
CA GLU A 149 -20.53 4.33 -15.22
C GLU A 149 -20.91 4.29 -13.73
N GLU A 150 -20.54 5.33 -12.98
CA GLU A 150 -20.91 5.52 -11.55
C GLU A 150 -20.47 4.39 -10.60
N THR A 151 -19.62 3.46 -11.05
CA THR A 151 -19.09 2.38 -10.23
C THR A 151 -17.83 2.82 -9.49
N SER A 152 -17.49 2.20 -8.35
CA SER A 152 -16.30 2.58 -7.56
C SER A 152 -15.03 2.44 -8.40
N ALA A 153 -13.98 3.21 -8.11
CA ALA A 153 -12.79 3.29 -8.96
C ALA A 153 -12.13 1.94 -9.30
N LYS A 154 -12.13 1.01 -8.34
CA LYS A 154 -11.62 -0.36 -8.55
C LYS A 154 -12.50 -1.15 -9.52
N GLU A 155 -13.82 -1.05 -9.39
CA GLU A 155 -14.79 -1.73 -10.24
C GLU A 155 -14.82 -1.13 -11.64
N GLY A 156 -14.74 0.20 -11.75
CA GLY A 156 -14.62 0.90 -13.03
C GLY A 156 -13.36 0.51 -13.81
N LEU A 157 -12.21 0.39 -13.13
CA LEU A 157 -10.98 -0.09 -13.75
C LEU A 157 -11.09 -1.55 -14.21
N LEU A 158 -11.68 -2.43 -13.39
CA LEU A 158 -11.90 -3.84 -13.75
C LEU A 158 -12.81 -3.96 -14.98
N LEU A 159 -13.93 -3.22 -14.98
CA LEU A 159 -14.88 -3.17 -16.09
C LEU A 159 -14.24 -2.64 -17.37
N TRP A 160 -13.43 -1.58 -17.25
CA TRP A 160 -12.67 -1.05 -18.39
C TRP A 160 -11.73 -2.11 -18.97
N CYS A 161 -10.96 -2.82 -18.13
CA CYS A 161 -10.08 -3.89 -18.56
C CYS A 161 -10.87 -4.99 -19.30
N GLN A 162 -11.97 -5.47 -18.71
CA GLN A 162 -12.85 -6.49 -19.31
C GLN A 162 -13.39 -6.06 -20.68
N ARG A 163 -13.82 -4.79 -20.82
CA ARG A 163 -14.33 -4.27 -22.09
C ARG A 163 -13.25 -4.16 -23.16
N LYS A 164 -12.05 -3.68 -22.79
CA LYS A 164 -10.93 -3.57 -23.73
C LYS A 164 -10.41 -4.94 -24.17
N THR A 165 -10.55 -5.96 -23.32
CA THR A 165 -10.10 -7.32 -23.66
C THR A 165 -11.21 -8.24 -24.17
N ALA A 166 -12.47 -7.81 -24.18
CA ALA A 166 -13.60 -8.58 -24.70
C ALA A 166 -13.40 -9.19 -26.11
N PRO A 167 -12.67 -8.55 -27.05
CA PRO A 167 -12.40 -9.14 -28.37
C PRO A 167 -11.43 -10.34 -28.35
N TYR A 168 -10.64 -10.52 -27.28
CA TYR A 168 -9.62 -11.57 -27.18
C TYR A 168 -10.18 -12.80 -26.47
N ARG A 169 -10.49 -13.85 -27.23
CA ARG A 169 -11.16 -15.07 -26.73
C ARG A 169 -10.40 -15.84 -25.65
N ASN A 170 -9.08 -15.67 -25.57
CA ASN A 170 -8.19 -16.33 -24.61
C ASN A 170 -7.92 -15.47 -23.35
N VAL A 171 -8.54 -14.31 -23.22
CA VAL A 171 -8.32 -13.39 -22.10
C VAL A 171 -9.61 -13.22 -21.32
N ASN A 172 -9.63 -13.70 -20.07
CA ASN A 172 -10.74 -13.55 -19.16
C ASN A 172 -10.28 -12.84 -17.88
N ILE A 173 -10.67 -11.58 -17.71
CA ILE A 173 -10.26 -10.75 -16.58
C ILE A 173 -11.35 -10.78 -15.51
N GLN A 174 -11.09 -11.45 -14.39
CA GLN A 174 -12.01 -11.49 -13.25
C GLN A 174 -11.51 -10.74 -12.02
N ASN A 175 -10.18 -10.59 -11.88
CA ASN A 175 -9.56 -9.93 -10.74
C ASN A 175 -8.14 -9.42 -11.09
N PHE A 176 -7.46 -8.82 -10.12
CA PHE A 176 -6.11 -8.25 -10.28
C PHE A 176 -4.98 -9.09 -9.65
N HIS A 177 -5.26 -10.29 -9.14
CA HIS A 177 -4.31 -11.10 -8.35
C HIS A 177 -3.95 -12.44 -8.99
N THR A 178 -4.84 -13.04 -9.78
CA THR A 178 -4.56 -14.28 -10.52
C THR A 178 -3.86 -13.95 -11.84
N ARG A 179 -2.85 -14.74 -12.24
CA ARG A 179 -2.16 -14.57 -13.53
C ARG A 179 -3.21 -14.64 -14.65
N MET A 180 -3.24 -13.61 -15.50
CA MET A 180 -4.19 -13.51 -16.61
C MET A 180 -3.74 -14.38 -17.79
N THR A 181 -4.11 -15.64 -17.75
CA THR A 181 -4.14 -16.56 -18.90
C THR A 181 -5.21 -17.62 -18.62
N GLN A 182 -5.88 -18.10 -19.66
CA GLN A 182 -6.47 -19.45 -19.61
C GLN A 182 -5.38 -20.49 -19.35
#